data_AF-A0AAW5CDH5-F1
#
_entry.id   AF-A0AAW5CDH5-F1
#
_cell.length_a   1.000
_cell.length_b   1.000
_cell.length_c   1.000
_cell.angle_alpha   90.00
_cell.angle_beta   90.00
_cell.angle_gamma   90.00
#
_symmetry.space_group_name_H-M   'P 1'
#
loop_
_entity.id
_entity.type
_entity.pdbx_description
1 polymer ?
#
loop_
_entity_poly.entity_id
_entity_poly.type
_entity_poly.pdbx_seq_one_letter_code
_entity_poly.pdbx_strand_id
1 'polypeptide(L)'
;MFNKMIAQQTAKKEKLLDNFLKKHEAEYPFPEDVELICDIDYMGDGKPCHFMDIYRPRKIMKVLPSYIYGKHWKKSSFYPYINPENKEIIRNLPPSFLVTAYGDTFRNYSRQYAKAIKKAGVICHLEDYEVDKKLPHAFSTTFPEMEESKRANTQMVEFLLKY
;
A
#
# COMPACT_ATOMS: atom_id res chain seq x y z
N MET A 1 38.76 -27.55 25.68
CA MET A 1 39.19 -26.18 26.07
C MET A 1 38.55 -25.11 25.19
N PHE A 2 38.64 -25.24 23.86
CA PHE A 2 38.11 -24.28 22.88
C PHE A 2 36.58 -24.03 22.96
N ASN A 3 35.74 -25.07 23.01
CA ASN A 3 34.28 -24.89 23.11
C ASN A 3 33.82 -24.15 24.37
N LYS A 4 34.53 -24.35 25.49
CA LYS A 4 34.26 -23.65 26.75
C LYS A 4 34.59 -22.15 26.62
N MET A 5 35.67 -21.83 25.90
CA MET A 5 36.05 -20.45 25.60
C MET A 5 35.04 -19.78 24.67
N ILE A 6 34.56 -20.48 23.63
CA ILE A 6 33.50 -19.98 22.75
C ILE A 6 32.24 -19.68 23.56
N ALA A 7 31.73 -20.63 24.34
CA ALA A 7 30.52 -20.44 25.14
C ALA A 7 30.64 -19.25 26.10
N GLN A 8 31.79 -19.08 26.75
CA GLN A 8 32.06 -17.93 27.64
C GLN A 8 32.06 -16.60 26.88
N GLN A 9 32.67 -16.55 25.70
CA GLN A 9 32.67 -15.35 24.87
C GLN A 9 31.28 -15.03 24.32
N THR A 10 30.53 -16.03 23.88
CA THR A 10 29.14 -15.88 23.44
C THR A 10 28.27 -15.31 24.55
N ALA A 11 28.31 -15.92 25.75
CA ALA A 11 27.54 -15.42 26.90
C ALA A 11 27.92 -13.98 27.29
N LYS A 12 29.20 -13.61 27.16
CA LYS A 12 29.64 -12.23 27.40
C LYS A 12 29.07 -11.25 26.37
N LYS A 13 29.02 -11.66 25.10
CA LYS A 13 28.44 -10.84 24.01
C LYS A 13 26.92 -10.74 24.12
N GLU A 14 26.23 -11.83 24.46
CA GLU A 14 24.79 -11.83 24.74
C GLU A 14 24.45 -10.83 25.86
N LYS A 15 25.16 -10.89 26.98
CA LYS A 15 24.94 -9.96 28.09
C LYS A 15 25.23 -8.50 27.70
N LEU A 16 26.22 -8.26 26.83
CA LEU A 16 26.52 -6.93 26.33
C LEU A 16 25.41 -6.42 25.40
N LEU A 17 24.88 -7.29 24.55
CA LEU A 17 23.75 -7.00 23.68
C LEU A 17 22.48 -6.70 24.49
N ASP A 18 22.15 -7.51 25.50
CA ASP A 18 21.00 -7.28 26.37
C ASP A 18 21.06 -5.92 27.08
N ASN A 19 22.25 -5.56 27.58
CA ASN A 19 22.45 -4.25 28.22
C ASN A 19 22.32 -3.10 27.21
N PHE A 20 22.81 -3.29 25.99
CA PHE A 20 22.66 -2.31 24.91
C PHE A 20 21.19 -2.13 24.53
N LEU A 21 20.46 -3.23 24.32
CA LEU A 21 19.04 -3.22 23.95
C LEU A 21 18.20 -2.52 25.03
N LYS A 22 18.40 -2.86 26.31
CA LYS A 22 17.70 -2.18 27.42
C LYS A 22 17.93 -0.67 27.44
N LYS A 23 19.18 -0.24 27.21
CA LYS A 23 19.49 1.20 27.15
C LYS A 23 18.83 1.85 25.94
N HIS A 24 18.93 1.21 24.78
CA HIS A 24 18.39 1.73 23.53
C HIS A 24 16.86 1.82 23.55
N GLU A 25 16.16 0.80 24.05
CA GLU A 25 14.70 0.80 24.19
C GLU A 25 14.19 1.88 25.15
N ALA A 26 14.96 2.19 26.20
CA ALA A 26 14.63 3.28 27.12
C ALA A 26 14.83 4.67 26.48
N GLU A 27 15.85 4.82 25.64
CA GLU A 27 16.16 6.09 24.94
C GLU A 27 15.25 6.31 23.72
N TYR A 28 14.87 5.23 23.04
CA TYR A 28 14.05 5.21 21.83
C TYR A 28 12.85 4.29 22.04
N PRO A 29 11.83 4.73 22.81
CA PRO A 29 10.66 3.92 23.09
C PRO A 29 9.92 3.57 21.79
N PHE A 30 9.27 2.39 21.80
CA PHE A 30 8.51 1.94 20.65
C PHE A 30 7.38 2.93 20.31
N PRO A 31 7.23 3.37 19.04
CA PRO A 31 6.26 4.39 18.69
C PRO A 31 4.81 3.94 18.99
N GLU A 32 4.04 4.79 19.67
CA GLU A 32 2.62 4.49 20.02
C GLU A 32 1.72 4.31 18.79
N ASP A 33 2.09 4.92 17.66
CA ASP A 33 1.35 4.87 16.41
C ASP A 33 1.72 3.68 15.52
N VAL A 34 2.66 2.84 15.96
CA VAL A 34 3.07 1.61 15.27
C VAL A 34 2.55 0.38 16.02
N GLU A 35 2.15 -0.63 15.26
CA GLU A 35 1.81 -1.97 15.71
C GLU A 35 2.91 -2.91 15.25
N LEU A 36 3.41 -3.74 16.17
CA LEU A 36 4.33 -4.83 15.90
C LEU A 36 3.56 -6.15 15.94
N ILE A 37 3.70 -6.95 14.88
CA ILE A 37 3.25 -8.34 14.85
C ILE A 37 4.51 -9.19 14.74
N CYS A 38 4.85 -9.92 15.79
CA CYS A 38 6.05 -10.73 15.82
C CYS A 38 5.84 -12.07 15.09
N ASP A 39 6.94 -12.67 14.65
CA ASP A 39 7.00 -14.11 14.38
C ASP A 39 5.98 -14.62 13.34
N ILE A 40 5.77 -13.86 12.26
CA ILE A 40 4.90 -14.30 11.17
C ILE A 40 5.66 -15.32 10.31
N ASP A 41 5.17 -16.56 10.31
CA ASP A 41 5.58 -17.60 9.36
C ASP A 41 5.03 -17.27 7.97
N TYR A 42 5.79 -16.48 7.22
CA TYR A 42 5.36 -15.97 5.91
C TYR A 42 5.45 -17.04 4.81
N MET A 43 6.08 -18.19 5.09
CA MET A 43 6.15 -19.33 4.18
C MET A 43 5.18 -20.47 4.55
N GLY A 44 4.67 -20.48 5.79
CA GLY A 44 3.77 -21.52 6.31
C GLY A 44 4.44 -22.86 6.58
N ASP A 45 5.78 -22.91 6.63
CA ASP A 45 6.54 -24.16 6.80
C ASP A 45 7.11 -24.37 8.20
N GLY A 46 6.82 -23.46 9.14
CA GLY A 46 7.20 -23.54 10.54
C GLY A 46 8.69 -23.47 10.82
N LYS A 47 9.53 -23.15 9.82
CA LYS A 47 10.98 -23.05 10.04
C LYS A 47 11.34 -21.70 10.65
N PRO A 48 12.14 -21.65 11.74
CA PRO A 48 12.50 -20.39 12.41
C PRO A 48 13.12 -19.32 11.50
N CYS A 49 13.79 -19.71 10.41
CA CYS A 49 14.35 -18.78 9.43
C CYS A 49 13.30 -18.08 8.53
N HIS A 50 12.04 -18.52 8.57
CA HIS A 50 10.93 -17.96 7.79
C HIS A 50 9.93 -17.20 8.67
N PHE A 51 10.34 -16.82 9.87
CA PHE A 51 9.59 -15.95 10.76
C PHE A 51 10.05 -14.51 10.52
N MET A 52 9.10 -13.59 10.37
CA MET A 52 9.38 -12.17 10.18
C MET A 52 8.48 -11.31 11.07
N ASP A 53 9.04 -10.26 11.63
CA ASP A 53 8.30 -9.22 12.33
C ASP A 53 7.72 -8.19 11.36
N ILE A 54 6.45 -7.83 11.54
CA ILE A 54 5.80 -6.77 10.77
C ILE A 54 5.57 -5.53 11.66
N TYR A 55 6.10 -4.40 11.21
CA TYR A 55 5.88 -3.09 11.81
C TYR A 55 4.94 -2.29 10.90
N ARG A 56 3.75 -1.94 11.37
CA ARG A 56 2.77 -1.19 10.57
C ARG A 56 2.09 -0.07 11.37
N PRO A 57 1.70 1.05 10.76
CA PRO A 57 0.95 2.09 11.47
C PRO A 57 -0.41 1.59 11.95
N ARG A 58 -0.81 1.91 13.19
CA ARG A 58 -2.14 1.58 13.75
C ARG A 58 -3.29 2.28 13.02
N LYS A 59 -3.03 3.44 12.39
CA LYS A 59 -4.04 4.26 11.71
C LYS A 59 -3.62 4.58 10.27
N ILE A 60 -3.80 3.60 9.37
CA ILE A 60 -3.44 3.74 7.95
C ILE A 60 -4.31 4.77 7.20
N MET A 61 -5.56 4.99 7.60
CA MET A 61 -6.54 5.59 6.67
C MET A 61 -6.66 7.13 6.66
N LYS A 62 -6.26 7.87 7.71
CA LYS A 62 -6.49 9.34 7.79
C LYS A 62 -5.27 10.22 7.55
N VAL A 63 -4.09 9.63 7.38
CA VAL A 63 -2.82 10.37 7.43
C VAL A 63 -1.97 10.17 6.16
N LEU A 64 -2.41 9.31 5.24
CA LEU A 64 -1.65 8.91 4.06
C LEU A 64 -1.10 10.10 3.24
N PRO A 65 -1.88 11.17 2.96
CA PRO A 65 -1.34 12.30 2.18
C PRO A 65 -0.18 13.02 2.88
N SER A 66 -0.23 13.21 4.20
CA SER A 66 0.87 13.84 4.94
C SER A 66 2.09 12.94 5.14
N TYR A 67 1.91 11.61 5.15
CA TYR A 67 3.04 10.67 5.14
C TYR A 67 3.71 10.61 3.77
N ILE A 68 2.94 10.62 2.67
CA ILE A 68 3.48 10.57 1.30
C ILE A 68 4.07 11.92 0.88
N TYR A 69 3.38 13.02 1.17
CA TYR A 69 3.69 14.36 0.62
C TYR A 69 4.17 15.37 1.68
N GLY A 70 4.26 14.99 2.96
CA GLY A 70 4.74 15.85 4.06
C GLY A 70 3.65 16.69 4.76
N LYS A 71 3.97 17.24 5.94
CA LYS A 71 3.01 17.95 6.84
C LYS A 71 2.29 19.16 6.20
N HIS A 72 2.84 19.75 5.14
CA HIS A 72 2.27 20.92 4.45
C HIS A 72 2.01 20.66 2.97
N TRP A 73 1.71 19.42 2.60
CA TRP A 73 1.51 19.00 1.21
C TRP A 73 0.49 19.85 0.44
N LYS A 74 -0.52 20.42 1.10
CA LYS A 74 -1.49 21.33 0.47
C LYS A 74 -0.91 22.66 -0.02
N LYS A 75 0.25 23.05 0.51
CA LYS A 75 0.99 24.26 0.11
C LYS A 75 2.15 23.94 -0.83
N SER A 76 2.40 22.66 -1.11
CA SER A 76 3.50 22.28 -1.99
C SER A 76 3.16 22.62 -3.44
N SER A 77 4.19 22.79 -4.26
CA SER A 77 4.06 22.88 -5.71
C SER A 77 3.43 21.62 -6.33
N PHE A 78 3.38 20.50 -5.60
CA PHE A 78 2.77 19.25 -6.05
C PHE A 78 1.23 19.23 -5.90
N TYR A 79 0.66 20.05 -5.01
CA TYR A 79 -0.78 20.02 -4.72
C TYR A 79 -1.69 20.10 -5.96
N PRO A 80 -1.42 20.92 -7.00
CA PRO A 80 -2.25 20.94 -8.20
C PRO A 80 -2.28 19.61 -8.95
N TYR A 81 -1.24 18.77 -8.84
CA TYR A 81 -1.10 17.53 -9.62
C TYR A 81 -1.88 16.35 -9.04
N ILE A 82 -2.48 16.49 -7.86
CA ILE A 82 -3.42 15.49 -7.33
C ILE A 82 -4.87 15.78 -7.75
N ASN A 83 -5.12 16.92 -8.39
CA ASN A 83 -6.46 17.32 -8.80
C ASN A 83 -6.84 16.52 -10.06
N PRO A 84 -7.93 15.73 -10.04
CA PRO A 84 -8.38 14.97 -11.20
C PRO A 84 -8.83 15.85 -12.38
N GLU A 85 -8.96 17.17 -12.19
CA GLU A 85 -9.29 18.14 -13.24
C GLU A 85 -8.07 18.96 -13.72
N ASN A 86 -6.85 18.60 -13.31
CA ASN A 86 -5.64 19.26 -13.78
C ASN A 86 -5.44 19.06 -15.29
N LYS A 87 -5.56 20.16 -16.04
CA LYS A 87 -5.48 20.15 -17.51
C LYS A 87 -4.12 19.72 -18.05
N GLU A 88 -3.04 20.03 -17.34
CA GLU A 88 -1.67 19.67 -17.75
C GLU A 88 -1.45 18.15 -17.65
N ILE A 89 -2.11 17.49 -16.69
CA ILE A 89 -2.07 16.03 -16.60
C ILE A 89 -2.99 15.45 -17.67
N ILE A 90 -4.26 15.81 -17.63
CA ILE A 90 -5.30 15.09 -18.38
C ILE A 90 -5.05 15.12 -19.88
N ARG A 91 -4.62 16.25 -20.44
CA ARG A 91 -4.38 16.39 -21.89
C ARG A 91 -3.21 15.56 -22.40
N ASN A 92 -2.33 15.13 -21.49
CA ASN A 92 -1.12 14.38 -21.81
C ASN A 92 -1.20 12.92 -21.35
N LEU A 93 -2.37 12.45 -20.88
CA LEU A 93 -2.54 11.05 -20.51
C LEU A 93 -2.57 10.15 -21.75
N PRO A 94 -1.96 8.95 -21.69
CA PRO A 94 -2.23 7.92 -22.67
C PRO A 94 -3.68 7.42 -22.55
N PRO A 95 -4.18 6.62 -23.53
CA PRO A 95 -5.41 5.86 -23.35
C PRO A 95 -5.47 5.21 -21.96
N SER A 96 -6.47 5.59 -21.18
CA SER A 96 -6.52 5.26 -19.75
C SER A 96 -7.69 4.34 -19.42
N PHE A 97 -7.42 3.27 -18.69
CA PHE A 97 -8.43 2.35 -18.16
C PHE A 97 -8.56 2.53 -16.65
N LEU A 98 -9.74 2.89 -16.18
CA LEU A 98 -10.03 3.08 -14.76
C LEU A 98 -11.03 2.00 -14.30
N VAL A 99 -10.80 1.44 -13.12
CA VAL A 99 -11.69 0.46 -12.49
C VAL A 99 -12.16 0.99 -11.14
N THR A 100 -13.45 0.85 -10.87
CA THR A 100 -14.02 1.08 -9.55
C THR A 100 -15.29 0.25 -9.37
N ALA A 101 -15.86 0.27 -8.17
CA ALA A 101 -17.02 -0.54 -7.85
C ALA A 101 -17.84 0.06 -6.70
N TYR A 102 -19.07 -0.43 -6.56
CA TYR A 102 -19.85 -0.24 -5.36
C TYR A 102 -19.10 -0.82 -4.15
N GLY A 103 -18.84 0.02 -3.14
CA GLY A 103 -18.03 -0.33 -1.97
C GLY A 103 -16.63 0.29 -1.96
N ASP A 104 -16.12 0.76 -3.10
CA ASP A 104 -14.83 1.44 -3.19
C ASP A 104 -14.92 2.88 -2.63
N THR A 105 -14.10 3.16 -1.62
CA THR A 105 -14.00 4.49 -0.97
C THR A 105 -13.63 5.60 -1.97
N PHE A 106 -12.94 5.26 -3.06
CA PHE A 106 -12.51 6.22 -4.08
C PHE A 106 -13.42 6.26 -5.32
N ARG A 107 -14.59 5.61 -5.30
CA ARG A 107 -15.49 5.53 -6.46
C ARG A 107 -15.83 6.87 -7.07
N ASN A 108 -16.20 7.85 -6.25
CA ASN A 108 -16.54 9.20 -6.73
C ASN A 108 -15.33 9.92 -7.35
N TYR A 109 -14.13 9.68 -6.81
CA TYR A 109 -12.90 10.23 -7.36
C TYR A 109 -12.61 9.62 -8.75
N SER A 110 -12.71 8.30 -8.89
CA SER A 110 -12.55 7.62 -10.19
C SER A 110 -13.58 8.10 -11.22
N ARG A 111 -14.85 8.27 -10.82
CA ARG A 111 -15.92 8.84 -11.66
C ARG A 111 -15.60 10.27 -12.11
N GLN A 112 -15.17 11.13 -11.17
CA GLN A 112 -14.77 12.50 -11.48
C GLN A 112 -13.61 12.53 -12.46
N TYR A 113 -12.58 11.71 -12.22
CA TYR A 113 -11.39 11.69 -13.06
C TYR A 113 -11.70 11.21 -14.48
N ALA A 114 -12.44 10.10 -14.62
CA ALA A 114 -12.89 9.61 -15.92
C ALA A 114 -13.69 10.67 -16.70
N LYS A 115 -14.59 11.40 -16.01
CA LYS A 115 -15.37 12.48 -16.62
C LYS A 115 -14.47 13.61 -17.11
N ALA A 116 -13.46 13.98 -16.33
CA ALA A 116 -12.51 15.03 -16.70
C ALA A 116 -11.63 14.62 -17.89
N ILE A 117 -11.16 13.37 -17.93
CA ILE A 117 -10.39 12.82 -19.05
C ILE A 117 -11.20 12.81 -20.35
N LYS A 118 -12.43 12.27 -20.29
CA LYS A 118 -13.34 12.27 -21.45
C LYS A 118 -13.68 13.68 -21.93
N LYS A 119 -13.90 14.63 -21.02
CA LYS A 119 -14.17 16.04 -21.36
C LYS A 119 -12.99 16.71 -22.08
N ALA A 120 -11.77 16.28 -21.81
CA ALA A 120 -10.57 16.78 -22.49
C ALA A 120 -10.33 16.13 -23.87
N GLY A 121 -11.19 15.20 -24.30
CA GLY A 121 -11.05 14.50 -25.58
C GLY A 121 -10.03 13.37 -25.57
N VAL A 122 -9.56 12.95 -24.38
CA VAL A 122 -8.59 11.85 -24.23
C VAL A 122 -9.31 10.51 -24.05
N ILE A 123 -8.75 9.45 -24.62
CA ILE A 123 -9.32 8.10 -24.56
C ILE A 123 -9.35 7.62 -23.10
N CYS A 124 -10.55 7.34 -22.59
CA CYS A 124 -10.72 6.82 -21.25
C CYS A 124 -11.88 5.82 -21.18
N HIS A 125 -11.56 4.61 -20.72
CA HIS A 125 -12.56 3.64 -20.27
C HIS A 125 -12.70 3.71 -18.75
N LEU A 126 -13.93 3.65 -18.26
CA LEU A 126 -14.21 3.50 -16.83
C LEU A 126 -15.09 2.27 -16.69
N GLU A 127 -14.55 1.23 -16.07
CA GLU A 127 -15.32 0.07 -15.63
C GLU A 127 -15.79 0.33 -14.19
N ASP A 128 -17.08 0.56 -14.03
CA ASP A 128 -17.69 0.89 -12.74
C ASP A 128 -18.74 -0.15 -12.38
N TYR A 129 -18.36 -1.09 -11.52
CA TYR A 129 -19.21 -2.22 -11.15
C TYR A 129 -20.30 -1.80 -10.16
N GLU A 130 -21.55 -1.77 -10.61
CA GLU A 130 -22.74 -1.77 -9.75
C GLU A 130 -23.14 -3.23 -9.50
N VAL A 131 -22.72 -3.77 -8.36
CA VAL A 131 -23.02 -5.13 -7.91
C VAL A 131 -23.69 -5.08 -6.54
N ASP A 132 -24.48 -6.11 -6.19
CA ASP A 132 -25.25 -6.13 -4.95
C ASP A 132 -24.40 -6.24 -3.68
N LYS A 133 -23.11 -6.59 -3.83
CA LYS A 133 -22.13 -6.71 -2.74
C LYS A 133 -21.12 -5.56 -2.79
N LYS A 134 -20.63 -5.12 -1.64
CA LYS A 134 -19.55 -4.14 -1.57
C LYS A 134 -18.22 -4.80 -1.97
N LEU A 135 -17.60 -4.30 -3.03
CA LEU A 135 -16.23 -4.67 -3.40
C LEU A 135 -15.24 -3.74 -2.69
N PRO A 136 -14.15 -4.28 -2.12
CA PRO A 136 -13.12 -3.47 -1.48
C PRO A 136 -12.32 -2.66 -2.50
N HIS A 137 -11.60 -1.64 -2.02
CA HIS A 137 -10.65 -0.93 -2.86
C HIS A 137 -9.59 -1.88 -3.43
N ALA A 138 -9.21 -1.69 -4.70
CA ALA A 138 -8.29 -2.56 -5.42
C ALA A 138 -8.69 -4.05 -5.42
N PHE A 139 -10.00 -4.35 -5.48
CA PHE A 139 -10.50 -5.73 -5.51
C PHE A 139 -9.89 -6.56 -6.66
N SER A 140 -9.70 -5.95 -7.84
CA SER A 140 -9.21 -6.64 -9.04
C SER A 140 -7.80 -7.22 -8.89
N THR A 141 -6.98 -6.64 -8.00
CA THR A 141 -5.62 -7.09 -7.71
C THR A 141 -5.53 -7.85 -6.39
N THR A 142 -6.29 -7.43 -5.39
CA THR A 142 -6.21 -8.01 -4.03
C THR A 142 -6.92 -9.37 -3.95
N PHE A 143 -7.96 -9.58 -4.76
CA PHE A 143 -8.78 -10.79 -4.77
C PHE A 143 -8.95 -11.30 -6.22
N PRO A 144 -7.88 -11.76 -6.87
CA PRO A 144 -7.89 -12.13 -8.28
C PRO A 144 -8.84 -13.30 -8.62
N GLU A 145 -9.22 -14.09 -7.62
CA GLU A 145 -10.13 -15.23 -7.75
C GLU A 145 -11.60 -14.84 -7.92
N MET A 146 -11.99 -13.60 -7.56
CA MET A 146 -13.37 -13.13 -7.71
C MET A 146 -13.76 -13.01 -9.18
N GLU A 147 -15.02 -13.31 -9.50
CA GLU A 147 -15.54 -13.18 -10.86
C GLU A 147 -15.47 -11.74 -11.38
N GLU A 148 -15.74 -10.75 -10.51
CA GLU A 148 -15.61 -9.35 -10.86
C GLU A 148 -14.15 -8.96 -11.15
N SER A 149 -13.19 -9.52 -10.40
CA SER A 149 -11.76 -9.29 -10.62
C SER A 149 -11.29 -9.87 -11.95
N LYS A 150 -11.68 -11.12 -12.25
CA LYS A 150 -11.37 -11.77 -13.54
C LYS A 150 -11.91 -10.93 -14.70
N ARG A 151 -13.18 -10.53 -14.63
CA ARG A 151 -13.81 -9.71 -15.67
C ARG A 151 -13.12 -8.35 -15.85
N ALA A 152 -12.83 -7.64 -14.76
CA ALA A 152 -12.14 -6.36 -14.81
C ALA A 152 -10.75 -6.50 -15.45
N ASN A 153 -10.01 -7.57 -15.10
CA ASN A 153 -8.69 -7.83 -15.64
C ASN A 153 -8.74 -8.23 -17.12
N THR A 154 -9.72 -9.04 -17.55
CA THR A 154 -9.93 -9.35 -18.97
C THR A 154 -10.21 -8.09 -19.79
N GLN A 155 -11.14 -7.24 -19.34
CA GLN A 155 -11.46 -5.99 -20.03
C GLN A 155 -10.27 -5.03 -20.07
N MET A 156 -9.47 -4.97 -19.00
CA MET A 156 -8.25 -4.19 -18.96
C MET A 156 -7.23 -4.68 -19.99
N VAL A 157 -7.03 -6.00 -20.10
CA VAL A 157 -6.13 -6.59 -21.12
C VAL A 157 -6.62 -6.28 -22.53
N GLU A 158 -7.92 -6.45 -22.80
CA GLU A 158 -8.51 -6.12 -24.11
C GLU A 158 -8.31 -4.64 -24.48
N PHE A 159 -8.47 -3.73 -23.52
CA PHE A 159 -8.22 -2.31 -23.72
C PHE A 159 -6.75 -2.03 -24.06
N LEU A 160 -5.82 -2.61 -23.30
CA LEU A 160 -4.38 -2.41 -23.49
C LEU A 160 -3.85 -3.03 -24.78
N LEU A 161 -4.49 -4.09 -25.30
CA LEU A 161 -4.13 -4.68 -26.60
C LEU A 161 -4.69 -3.89 -27.78
N LYS A 162 -5.74 -3.09 -27.56
CA LYS A 162 -6.39 -2.29 -28.60
C LYS A 162 -5.68 -0.96 -28.86
N TYR A 163 -5.08 -0.36 -27.84
CA TYR A 163 -4.53 1.00 -27.85
C TYR A 163 -3.06 0.99 -27.46
#